data_AF-A0A4S1G4T9-F1
#
_entry.id   AF-A0A4S1G4T9-F1
#
_cell.length_a   1.000
_cell.length_b   1.000
_cell.length_c   1.000
_cell.angle_alpha   90.00
_cell.angle_beta   90.00
_cell.angle_gamma   90.00
#
_symmetry.space_group_name_H-M   'P 1'
#
loop_
_entity.id
_entity.type
_entity.pdbx_description
1 polymer ?
#
loop_
_entity_poly.entity_id
_entity_poly.type
_entity_poly.pdbx_seq_one_letter_code
_entity_poly.pdbx_strand_id
1 'polypeptide(L)'
;LLAAARHEGNGEAGKLGPDAKSQVTVRYADGRAAEVTQIVLSTQHLDSSWDSKKVRKVVEPYIREALGDLKIADDCNWYINPTGKFVIGGPDGDAGLTGRKIIVDTYGGAAPHGGGAFS
;
A
#
# COMPACT_ATOMS: atom_id res chain seq x y z
N LEU A 1 2.46 7.87 6.04
CA LEU A 1 1.12 8.44 6.27
C LEU A 1 0.15 7.44 6.90
N LEU A 2 -0.28 6.39 6.18
CA LEU A 2 -1.27 5.43 6.69
C LEU A 2 -0.87 4.76 8.03
N ALA A 3 0.38 4.29 8.12
CA ALA A 3 0.90 3.70 9.36
C ALA A 3 0.93 4.68 10.54
N ALA A 4 1.24 5.96 10.28
CA ALA A 4 1.25 7.00 11.32
C ALA A 4 -0.17 7.30 11.80
N ALA A 5 -1.11 7.51 10.86
CA ALA A 5 -2.51 7.74 11.18
C ALA A 5 -3.14 6.58 11.97
N ARG A 6 -2.76 5.34 11.66
CA ARG A 6 -3.14 4.16 12.45
C ARG A 6 -2.55 4.22 13.86
N HIS A 7 -1.25 4.48 14.01
CA HIS A 7 -0.60 4.55 15.32
C HIS A 7 -1.17 5.65 16.22
N GLU A 8 -1.51 6.80 15.64
CA GLU A 8 -2.09 7.94 16.35
C GLU A 8 -3.58 7.74 16.67
N GLY A 9 -4.24 6.75 16.06
CA GLY A 9 -5.68 6.53 16.24
C GLY A 9 -6.54 7.58 15.53
N ASN A 10 -6.06 8.15 14.41
CA ASN A 10 -6.73 9.25 13.72
C ASN A 10 -8.02 8.79 13.05
N GLY A 11 -9.16 9.14 13.66
CA GLY A 11 -10.48 8.83 13.13
C GLY A 11 -10.64 7.36 12.77
N GLU A 12 -11.18 7.10 11.58
CA GLU A 12 -11.40 5.73 11.10
C GLU A 12 -10.09 5.01 10.73
N ALA A 13 -8.99 5.72 10.44
CA ALA A 13 -7.70 5.08 10.16
C ALA A 13 -7.15 4.35 11.39
N GLY A 14 -7.56 4.73 12.61
CA GLY A 14 -7.27 4.01 13.84
C GLY A 14 -7.87 2.60 13.91
N LYS A 15 -8.85 2.28 13.04
CA LYS A 15 -9.45 0.93 12.93
C LYS A 15 -8.73 0.04 11.92
N LEU A 16 -7.65 0.51 11.31
CA LEU A 16 -6.80 -0.32 10.45
C LEU A 16 -5.89 -1.22 11.30
N GLY A 17 -5.59 -2.41 10.79
CA GLY A 17 -4.59 -3.31 11.36
C GLY A 17 -3.18 -2.98 10.88
N PRO A 18 -2.14 -3.54 11.53
CA PRO A 18 -0.75 -3.28 11.19
C PRO A 18 -0.30 -3.86 9.84
N ASP A 19 -0.90 -4.95 9.37
CA ASP A 19 -0.49 -5.61 8.14
C ASP A 19 -1.03 -4.90 6.89
N ALA A 20 -0.15 -4.59 5.94
CA ALA A 20 -0.50 -3.92 4.71
C ALA A 20 0.50 -4.19 3.58
N LYS A 21 0.01 -4.12 2.35
CA LYS A 21 0.78 -4.20 1.11
C LYS A 21 0.27 -3.14 0.15
N SER A 22 1.17 -2.38 -0.46
CA SER A 22 0.86 -1.42 -1.52
C SER A 22 1.68 -1.70 -2.77
N GLN A 23 1.10 -1.38 -3.93
CA GLN A 23 1.77 -1.41 -5.22
C GLN A 23 1.22 -0.28 -6.10
N VAL A 24 2.08 0.35 -6.87
CA VAL A 24 1.72 1.42 -7.80
C VAL A 24 2.32 1.10 -9.17
N THR A 25 1.51 1.23 -10.22
CA THR A 25 1.96 1.19 -11.61
C THR A 25 2.00 2.61 -12.16
N VAL A 26 3.14 3.02 -12.69
CA VAL A 26 3.38 4.39 -13.19
C VAL A 26 3.70 4.35 -14.68
N ARG A 27 3.01 5.18 -15.46
CA ARG A 27 3.35 5.44 -16.85
C ARG A 27 4.50 6.45 -16.90
N TYR A 28 5.53 6.13 -17.67
CA TYR A 28 6.62 7.05 -17.97
C TYR A 28 6.46 7.64 -19.37
N ALA A 29 6.77 8.92 -19.51
CA ALA A 29 6.91 9.62 -20.77
C ALA A 29 8.22 10.41 -20.76
N ASP A 30 9.03 10.29 -21.81
CA ASP A 30 10.31 10.99 -21.96
C ASP A 30 11.26 10.81 -20.75
N GLY A 31 11.29 9.59 -20.21
CA GLY A 31 12.13 9.24 -19.05
C GLY A 31 11.65 9.80 -17.71
N ARG A 32 10.48 10.44 -17.64
CA ARG A 32 9.89 10.97 -16.41
C ARG A 32 8.57 10.27 -16.07
N ALA A 33 8.28 10.14 -14.79
CA ALA A 33 6.99 9.66 -14.31
C ALA A 33 5.90 10.67 -14.73
N ALA A 34 4.94 10.22 -15.52
CA ALA A 34 3.88 11.07 -16.06
C ALA A 34 2.59 10.96 -15.23
N GLU A 35 2.14 9.73 -14.97
CA GLU A 35 0.90 9.48 -14.22
C GLU A 35 0.85 8.06 -13.63
N VAL A 36 0.07 7.89 -12.57
CA VAL A 36 -0.27 6.59 -11.99
C VAL A 36 -1.44 5.96 -12.75
N THR A 37 -1.25 4.74 -13.25
CA THR A 37 -2.26 4.01 -14.03
C THR A 37 -2.95 2.91 -13.22
N GLN A 38 -2.31 2.40 -12.16
CA GLN A 38 -2.91 1.42 -11.27
C GLN A 38 -2.43 1.60 -9.83
N ILE A 39 -3.36 1.45 -8.89
CA ILE A 39 -3.10 1.50 -7.45
C ILE A 39 -3.67 0.24 -6.83
N VAL A 40 -2.82 -0.52 -6.14
CA VAL A 40 -3.23 -1.67 -5.33
C VAL A 40 -2.88 -1.36 -3.89
N LEU A 41 -3.87 -1.48 -3.00
CA LEU A 41 -3.65 -1.46 -1.55
C LEU A 41 -4.47 -2.57 -0.92
N SER A 42 -3.78 -3.49 -0.26
CA SER A 42 -4.40 -4.44 0.67
C SER A 42 -3.97 -4.06 2.07
N THR A 43 -4.91 -3.63 2.90
CA THR A 43 -4.65 -3.26 4.30
C THR A 43 -5.59 -3.99 5.23
N GLN A 44 -5.01 -4.50 6.32
CA GLN A 44 -5.75 -5.13 7.38
C GLN A 44 -6.70 -4.10 8.03
N HIS A 45 -7.86 -4.54 8.47
CA HIS A 45 -8.82 -3.73 9.21
C HIS A 45 -9.44 -4.55 10.34
N LEU A 46 -9.66 -3.90 11.48
CA LEU A 46 -10.14 -4.53 12.70
C LEU A 46 -11.68 -4.63 12.72
N ASP A 47 -12.36 -3.74 11.99
CA ASP A 47 -13.81 -3.75 11.87
C ASP A 47 -14.25 -4.71 10.76
N SER A 48 -14.67 -5.90 11.15
CA SER A 48 -15.10 -6.96 10.22
C SER A 48 -16.36 -6.62 9.43
N SER A 49 -17.08 -5.53 9.75
CA SER A 49 -18.21 -5.04 8.96
C SER A 49 -17.77 -4.31 7.69
N TRP A 50 -16.49 -3.89 7.59
CA TRP A 50 -16.02 -3.12 6.45
C TRP A 50 -15.89 -3.98 5.19
N ASP A 51 -16.33 -3.41 4.07
CA ASP A 51 -16.07 -3.91 2.73
C ASP A 51 -14.97 -3.09 2.04
N SER A 52 -14.55 -3.51 0.86
CA SER A 52 -13.52 -2.83 0.08
C SER A 52 -13.85 -1.37 -0.25
N LYS A 53 -15.15 -1.02 -0.38
CA LYS A 53 -15.60 0.36 -0.62
C LYS A 53 -15.38 1.24 0.60
N LYS A 54 -15.73 0.74 1.78
CA LYS A 54 -15.49 1.42 3.06
C LYS A 54 -14.00 1.61 3.30
N VAL A 55 -13.19 0.56 3.10
CA VAL A 55 -11.72 0.66 3.22
C VAL A 55 -11.18 1.72 2.26
N ARG A 56 -11.61 1.70 0.99
CA ARG A 56 -11.23 2.73 0.00
C ARG A 56 -11.52 4.14 0.49
N LYS A 57 -12.71 4.40 1.02
CA LYS A 57 -13.07 5.73 1.54
C LYS A 57 -12.15 6.20 2.65
N VAL A 58 -11.64 5.29 3.49
CA VAL A 58 -10.73 5.59 4.59
C VAL A 58 -9.31 5.86 4.10
N VAL A 59 -8.82 5.08 3.14
CA VAL A 59 -7.40 5.10 2.72
C VAL A 59 -7.11 6.06 1.56
N GLU A 60 -8.09 6.35 0.70
CA GLU A 60 -7.89 7.17 -0.50
C GLU A 60 -7.30 8.56 -0.24
N PRO A 61 -7.73 9.32 0.81
CA PRO A 61 -7.09 10.59 1.14
C PRO A 61 -5.58 10.46 1.39
N TYR A 62 -5.15 9.43 2.12
CA TYR A 62 -3.74 9.18 2.41
C TYR A 62 -2.96 8.71 1.18
N ILE A 63 -3.60 7.98 0.25
CA ILE A 63 -2.98 7.59 -1.02
C ILE A 63 -2.73 8.83 -1.88
N ARG A 64 -3.73 9.72 -2.00
CA ARG A 64 -3.60 10.96 -2.77
C ARG A 64 -2.52 11.85 -2.19
N GLU A 65 -2.48 12.00 -0.86
CA GLU A 65 -1.42 12.73 -0.16
C GLU A 65 -0.04 12.10 -0.40
N ALA A 66 0.08 10.77 -0.33
CA ALA A 66 1.34 10.07 -0.55
C ALA A 66 1.87 10.19 -1.98
N LEU A 67 1.00 10.33 -2.98
CA LEU A 67 1.38 10.51 -4.39
C LEU A 67 1.82 11.95 -4.70
N GLY A 68 1.52 12.91 -3.82
CA GLY A 68 1.87 14.31 -4.00
C GLY A 68 1.33 14.87 -5.32
N ASP A 69 2.22 15.46 -6.12
CA ASP A 69 1.86 16.08 -7.40
C ASP A 69 1.80 15.09 -8.57
N LEU A 70 2.12 13.80 -8.36
CA LEU A 70 2.07 12.82 -9.43
C LEU A 70 0.61 12.60 -9.83
N LYS A 71 0.28 12.93 -11.08
CA LYS A 71 -1.08 12.80 -11.61
C LYS A 71 -1.57 11.36 -11.46
N ILE A 72 -2.80 11.19 -11.00
CA ILE A 72 -3.53 9.92 -11.12
C ILE A 72 -4.28 9.96 -12.45
N ALA A 73 -4.06 8.97 -13.32
CA ALA A 73 -4.72 8.90 -14.61
C ALA A 73 -6.25 8.88 -14.44
N ASP A 74 -6.97 9.50 -15.36
CA ASP A 74 -8.45 9.57 -15.31
C ASP A 74 -9.08 8.16 -15.44
N ASP A 75 -8.38 7.24 -16.10
CA ASP A 75 -8.70 5.82 -16.25
C ASP A 75 -7.94 4.91 -15.27
N CYS A 76 -7.38 5.47 -14.19
CA CYS A 76 -6.60 4.70 -13.22
C CYS A 76 -7.42 3.55 -12.60
N ASN A 77 -6.84 2.36 -12.56
CA ASN A 77 -7.46 1.20 -11.93
C ASN A 77 -7.17 1.19 -10.43
N TRP A 78 -8.21 1.17 -9.61
CA TRP A 78 -8.10 1.15 -8.14
C TRP A 78 -8.50 -0.22 -7.59
N TYR A 79 -7.52 -0.93 -7.02
CA TYR A 79 -7.69 -2.22 -6.38
C TYR A 79 -7.46 -2.10 -4.88
N ILE A 80 -8.50 -1.68 -4.15
CA ILE A 80 -8.45 -1.56 -2.69
C ILE A 80 -9.08 -2.79 -2.07
N ASN A 81 -8.30 -3.53 -1.29
CA ASN A 81 -8.65 -4.84 -0.72
C ASN A 81 -9.39 -5.71 -1.77
N PRO A 82 -8.78 -5.98 -2.94
CA PRO A 82 -9.46 -6.63 -4.07
C PRO A 82 -9.88 -8.07 -3.75
N THR A 83 -9.26 -8.72 -2.76
CA THR A 83 -9.61 -10.06 -2.27
C THR A 83 -10.69 -10.04 -1.18
N GLY A 84 -11.28 -8.89 -0.89
CA GLY A 84 -12.31 -8.72 0.13
C GLY A 84 -11.75 -8.41 1.52
N LYS A 85 -12.36 -9.00 2.56
CA LYS A 85 -12.02 -8.69 3.96
C LYS A 85 -10.61 -9.17 4.30
N PHE A 86 -9.89 -8.35 5.05
CA PHE A 86 -8.54 -8.63 5.51
C PHE A 86 -8.47 -8.32 7.01
N VAL A 87 -8.94 -9.25 7.82
CA VAL A 87 -9.09 -9.06 9.28
C VAL A 87 -7.95 -9.75 10.03
N ILE A 88 -7.53 -10.94 9.59
CA ILE A 88 -6.38 -11.67 10.12
C ILE A 88 -5.16 -11.29 9.28
N GLY A 89 -4.09 -10.86 9.92
CA GLY A 89 -2.83 -10.44 9.28
C GLY A 89 -1.67 -10.50 10.26
N GLY A 90 -0.48 -10.15 9.80
CA GLY A 90 0.74 -10.26 10.61
C GLY A 90 1.21 -11.72 10.74
N PRO A 91 1.94 -12.07 11.81
CA PRO A 91 2.52 -13.41 11.99
C PRO A 91 1.49 -14.55 11.99
N ASP A 92 0.25 -14.27 12.38
CA ASP A 92 -0.85 -15.25 12.36
C ASP A 92 -1.29 -15.60 10.93
N GLY A 93 -1.05 -14.71 9.97
CA GLY A 93 -1.44 -14.87 8.56
C GLY A 93 -0.30 -15.31 7.64
N ASP A 94 0.95 -14.98 7.96
CA ASP A 94 2.13 -15.35 7.16
C ASP A 94 3.41 -15.30 8.01
N ALA A 95 4.31 -16.28 7.83
CA ALA A 95 5.55 -16.36 8.58
C ALA A 95 6.55 -15.27 8.10
N GLY A 96 6.99 -14.42 9.03
CA GLY A 96 8.03 -13.43 8.77
C GLY A 96 9.43 -14.01 8.90
N LEU A 97 10.30 -13.77 7.91
CA LEU A 97 11.73 -14.10 7.98
C LEU A 97 12.56 -12.86 7.64
N THR A 98 13.66 -12.68 8.37
CA THR A 98 14.65 -11.62 8.11
C THR A 98 15.17 -11.70 6.68
N GLY A 99 15.38 -10.53 6.05
CA GLY A 99 15.96 -10.46 4.71
C GLY A 99 15.06 -10.91 3.57
N ARG A 100 13.72 -10.93 3.76
CA ARG A 100 12.76 -11.34 2.72
C ARG A 100 12.02 -10.19 2.03
N LYS A 101 12.52 -8.95 2.20
CA LYS A 101 11.99 -7.73 1.57
C LYS A 101 13.07 -6.89 0.88
N ILE A 102 14.19 -7.49 0.48
CA ILE A 102 15.39 -6.81 -0.05
C ILE A 102 15.16 -5.84 -1.23
N ILE A 103 14.15 -6.07 -2.09
CA ILE A 103 13.83 -5.15 -3.19
C ILE A 103 12.96 -3.98 -2.72
N VAL A 104 12.12 -4.19 -1.71
CA VAL A 104 11.40 -3.11 -1.01
C VAL A 104 12.39 -2.23 -0.25
N ASP A 105 13.43 -2.84 0.35
CA ASP A 105 14.48 -2.13 1.09
C ASP A 105 15.40 -1.27 0.21
N THR A 106 15.35 -1.44 -1.11
CA THR A 106 16.27 -0.79 -2.05
C THR A 106 15.54 0.04 -3.11
N TYR A 107 15.64 -0.33 -4.38
CA TYR A 107 15.25 0.53 -5.51
C TYR A 107 13.90 0.16 -6.11
N GLY A 108 13.11 -0.71 -5.47
CA GLY A 108 11.82 -1.14 -6.00
C GLY A 108 11.90 -1.78 -7.40
N GLY A 109 13.05 -2.37 -7.75
CA GLY A 109 13.32 -2.97 -9.06
C GLY A 109 13.88 -2.01 -10.12
N ALA A 110 14.07 -0.73 -9.81
CA ALA A 110 14.62 0.25 -10.77
C ALA A 110 16.11 0.05 -11.08
N ALA A 111 16.85 -0.66 -10.22
CA ALA A 111 18.27 -0.93 -10.40
C ALA A 111 18.64 -2.35 -9.92
N PRO A 112 19.78 -2.91 -10.40
CA PRO A 112 20.26 -4.21 -9.95
C PRO A 112 20.52 -4.27 -8.44
N HIS A 113 20.38 -5.46 -7.87
CA HIS A 113 20.62 -5.72 -6.45
C HIS A 113 21.52 -6.95 -6.28
N GLY A 114 22.49 -6.87 -5.36
CA GLY A 114 23.52 -7.91 -5.17
C GLY A 114 23.07 -9.17 -4.42
N GLY A 115 21.85 -9.17 -3.86
CA GLY A 115 21.21 -10.33 -3.24
C GLY A 115 21.36 -10.45 -1.71
N GLY A 116 22.24 -9.67 -1.09
CA GLY A 116 22.40 -9.65 0.36
C GLY A 116 21.27 -8.92 1.10
N ALA A 117 20.93 -9.36 2.30
CA ALA A 117 20.00 -8.67 3.20
C ALA A 117 20.73 -7.68 4.11
N PHE A 118 20.04 -6.64 4.58
CA PHE A 118 20.60 -5.66 5.51
C PHE A 118 20.38 -6.01 6.99
N SER A 119 19.12 -6.27 7.38
CA SER A 119 18.73 -6.60 8.77
C SER A 119 19.08 -8.03 9.16
#